data_AF-A0AAU1IDC6-F1
#
_entry.id   AF-A0AAU1IDC6-F1
#
_cell.length_a   1.000
_cell.length_b   1.000
_cell.length_c   1.000
_cell.angle_alpha   90.00
_cell.angle_beta   90.00
_cell.angle_gamma   90.00
#
_symmetry.space_group_name_H-M   'P 1'
#
loop_
_entity.id
_entity.type
_entity.pdbx_description
1 polymer ?
#
loop_
_entity_poly.entity_id
_entity_poly.type
_entity_poly.pdbx_seq_one_letter_code
_entity_poly.pdbx_strand_id
1 'polypeptide(L)'
;MVFVQLAISIALDARSVLEAEQLSLHQRRVFGPVVSDSTMHRMLAAFDEDMFAALSRARARARRVVWTLLTLRPNGFPWMSVAGKRLDKWVIVDVDATIITSASKKDGAGATFKKTKATGLHNLPSKSWTINRSWMAAANTAADLDAWLRLLTLHDQDDLAEAEPQTMRLRIYHQPARLARHARRRYLRLDPSWPWTDAFVLAWNRLTALPQTT
;
A
#
# COMPACT_ATOMS: atom_id res chain seq x y z
N MET A 1 -7.47 -8.27 -12.32
CA MET A 1 -7.99 -6.93 -11.95
C MET A 1 -8.68 -6.93 -10.59
N VAL A 2 -9.57 -7.88 -10.29
CA VAL A 2 -10.28 -7.98 -8.98
C VAL A 2 -9.36 -7.94 -7.76
N PHE A 3 -8.33 -8.78 -7.72
CA PHE A 3 -7.39 -8.85 -6.59
C PHE A 3 -6.69 -7.51 -6.31
N VAL A 4 -6.28 -6.81 -7.37
CA VAL A 4 -5.60 -5.51 -7.25
C VAL A 4 -6.56 -4.45 -6.72
N GLN A 5 -7.82 -4.44 -7.19
CA GLN A 5 -8.83 -3.53 -6.64
C GLN A 5 -9.06 -3.79 -5.15
N LEU A 6 -9.17 -5.06 -4.73
CA LEU A 6 -9.29 -5.40 -3.31
C LEU A 6 -8.07 -4.91 -2.51
N ALA A 7 -6.85 -5.14 -3.00
CA ALA A 7 -5.63 -4.67 -2.32
C ALA A 7 -5.56 -3.13 -2.22
N ILE A 8 -5.95 -2.41 -3.28
CA ILE A 8 -6.05 -0.94 -3.26
C ILE A 8 -7.10 -0.51 -2.23
N SER A 9 -8.29 -1.13 -2.23
CA SER A 9 -9.33 -0.81 -1.26
C SER A 9 -8.86 -1.02 0.17
N ILE A 10 -8.12 -2.10 0.46
CA ILE A 10 -7.54 -2.35 1.79
C ILE A 10 -6.52 -1.28 2.17
N ALA A 11 -5.66 -0.85 1.24
CA ALA A 11 -4.71 0.25 1.49
C ALA A 11 -5.46 1.55 1.88
N LEU A 12 -6.59 1.79 1.23
CA LEU A 12 -7.48 2.91 1.46
C LEU A 12 -8.45 2.76 2.65
N ASP A 13 -8.26 1.72 3.48
CA ASP A 13 -9.00 1.41 4.72
C ASP A 13 -10.25 0.52 4.59
N ALA A 14 -10.43 -0.20 3.49
CA ALA A 14 -11.45 -1.25 3.46
C ALA A 14 -11.05 -2.41 4.37
N ARG A 15 -11.95 -2.74 5.29
CA ARG A 15 -11.75 -3.78 6.30
C ARG A 15 -12.46 -5.07 5.95
N SER A 16 -13.50 -5.01 5.12
CA SER A 16 -14.26 -6.15 4.64
C SER A 16 -14.42 -6.09 3.13
N VAL A 17 -14.90 -7.18 2.54
CA VAL A 17 -15.23 -7.24 1.12
C VAL A 17 -16.35 -6.24 0.77
N LEU A 18 -17.36 -6.13 1.64
CA LEU A 18 -18.43 -5.14 1.51
C LEU A 18 -17.90 -3.70 1.53
N GLU A 19 -17.03 -3.35 2.49
CA GLU A 19 -16.41 -2.03 2.54
C GLU A 19 -15.55 -1.76 1.28
N ALA A 20 -14.88 -2.80 0.75
CA ALA A 20 -14.09 -2.68 -0.49
C ALA A 20 -14.97 -2.39 -1.71
N GLU A 21 -16.17 -2.99 -1.80
CA GLU A 21 -17.16 -2.65 -2.81
C GLU A 21 -17.66 -1.22 -2.65
N GLN A 22 -18.04 -0.79 -1.44
CA GLN A 22 -18.53 0.57 -1.17
C GLN A 22 -17.50 1.64 -1.54
N LEU A 23 -16.24 1.41 -1.18
CA LEU A 23 -15.17 2.33 -1.53
C LEU A 23 -14.93 2.39 -3.04
N SER A 24 -14.96 1.24 -3.71
CA SER A 24 -14.87 1.17 -5.17
C SER A 24 -16.03 1.90 -5.85
N LEU A 25 -17.26 1.81 -5.31
CA LEU A 25 -18.43 2.57 -5.78
C LEU A 25 -18.20 4.07 -5.67
N HIS A 26 -17.68 4.54 -4.54
CA HIS A 26 -17.34 5.95 -4.34
C HIS A 26 -16.30 6.43 -5.36
N GLN A 27 -15.31 5.60 -5.68
CA GLN A 27 -14.18 5.93 -6.54
C GLN A 27 -14.34 5.50 -8.00
N ARG A 28 -15.52 5.01 -8.41
CA ARG A 28 -15.80 4.48 -9.77
C ARG A 28 -15.44 5.44 -10.90
N ARG A 29 -15.50 6.75 -10.64
CA ARG A 29 -15.13 7.79 -11.63
C ARG A 29 -13.63 7.81 -11.93
N VAL A 30 -12.80 7.31 -11.01
CA VAL A 30 -11.34 7.22 -11.12
C VAL A 30 -10.93 5.83 -11.61
N PHE A 31 -11.39 4.77 -10.94
CA PHE A 31 -10.92 3.39 -11.17
C PHE A 31 -11.78 2.57 -12.15
N GLY A 32 -12.92 3.10 -12.59
CA GLY A 32 -13.79 2.45 -13.57
C GLY A 32 -14.76 1.45 -12.94
N PRO A 33 -15.03 0.29 -13.61
CA PRO A 33 -16.01 -0.68 -13.14
C PRO A 33 -15.71 -1.20 -11.73
N VAL A 34 -16.78 -1.32 -10.95
CA VAL A 34 -16.75 -1.82 -9.58
C VAL A 34 -16.87 -3.33 -9.58
N VAL A 35 -16.10 -3.99 -8.73
CA VAL A 35 -16.27 -5.41 -8.46
C VAL A 35 -17.20 -5.59 -7.26
N SER A 36 -18.23 -6.43 -7.43
CA SER A 36 -19.20 -6.72 -6.36
C SER A 36 -18.60 -7.55 -5.24
N ASP A 37 -19.19 -7.46 -4.06
CA ASP A 37 -18.84 -8.26 -2.88
C ASP A 37 -18.83 -9.76 -3.20
N SER A 38 -19.89 -10.26 -3.84
CA SER A 38 -20.00 -11.66 -4.25
C SER A 38 -18.90 -12.11 -5.23
N THR A 39 -18.39 -11.19 -6.06
CA THR A 39 -17.31 -11.50 -7.02
C THR A 39 -15.97 -11.54 -6.31
N MET A 40 -15.70 -10.60 -5.40
CA MET A 40 -14.51 -10.64 -4.56
C MET A 40 -14.50 -11.88 -3.66
N HIS A 41 -15.64 -12.25 -3.06
CA HIS A 41 -15.76 -13.45 -2.24
C HIS A 41 -15.47 -14.74 -3.04
N ARG A 42 -16.05 -14.88 -4.24
CA ARG A 42 -15.75 -16.01 -5.13
C ARG A 42 -14.28 -16.05 -5.53
N MET A 43 -13.69 -14.89 -5.83
CA MET A 43 -12.26 -14.81 -6.13
C MET A 43 -11.42 -15.28 -4.93
N LEU A 44 -11.69 -14.79 -3.70
CA LEU A 44 -10.94 -15.18 -2.51
C LEU A 44 -11.04 -16.69 -2.21
N ALA A 45 -12.21 -17.29 -2.46
CA ALA A 45 -12.43 -18.71 -2.24
C ALA A 45 -11.78 -19.61 -3.32
N ALA A 46 -11.52 -19.07 -4.51
CA ALA A 46 -10.98 -19.83 -5.64
C ALA A 46 -9.45 -19.85 -5.73
N PHE A 47 -8.73 -19.21 -4.79
CA PHE A 47 -7.26 -19.23 -4.78
C PHE A 47 -6.73 -20.65 -4.53
N ASP A 48 -6.01 -21.18 -5.51
CA ASP A 48 -5.21 -22.40 -5.40
C ASP A 48 -3.71 -22.07 -5.25
N GLU A 49 -2.89 -23.11 -5.12
CA GLU A 49 -1.43 -22.95 -4.98
C GLU A 49 -0.77 -22.33 -6.21
N ASP A 50 -1.28 -22.59 -7.41
CA ASP A 50 -0.75 -21.99 -8.65
C ASP A 50 -1.00 -20.49 -8.70
N MET A 51 -2.19 -20.05 -8.27
CA MET A 51 -2.52 -18.64 -8.10
C MET A 51 -1.64 -17.97 -7.03
N PHE A 52 -1.37 -18.64 -5.90
CA PHE A 52 -0.44 -18.13 -4.89
C PHE A 52 0.99 -18.03 -5.41
N ALA A 53 1.46 -19.01 -6.18
CA ALA A 53 2.78 -19.01 -6.80
C ALA A 53 2.89 -17.90 -7.85
N ALA A 54 1.84 -17.70 -8.67
CA ALA A 54 1.78 -16.62 -9.64
C ALA A 54 1.80 -15.24 -8.97
N LEU A 55 1.04 -15.06 -7.89
CA LEU A 55 1.05 -13.82 -7.11
C LEU A 55 2.43 -13.55 -6.50
N SER A 56 3.08 -14.57 -5.96
CA SER A 56 4.44 -14.47 -5.40
C SER A 56 5.45 -14.04 -6.48
N ARG A 57 5.38 -14.61 -7.68
CA ARG A 57 6.22 -14.19 -8.82
C ARG A 57 5.93 -12.74 -9.23
N ALA A 58 4.66 -12.34 -9.29
CA ALA A 58 4.28 -10.97 -9.63
C ALA A 58 4.80 -9.96 -8.60
N ARG A 59 4.62 -10.24 -7.30
CA ARG A 59 5.17 -9.41 -6.22
C ARG A 59 6.69 -9.36 -6.25
N ALA A 60 7.37 -10.47 -6.53
CA ALA A 60 8.83 -10.49 -6.68
C ALA A 60 9.32 -9.63 -7.86
N ARG A 61 8.63 -9.67 -9.00
CA ARG A 61 8.93 -8.80 -10.15
C ARG A 61 8.74 -7.33 -9.79
N ALA A 62 7.59 -6.98 -9.20
CA ALA A 62 7.31 -5.60 -8.80
C ALA A 62 8.33 -5.08 -7.77
N ARG A 63 8.68 -5.89 -6.77
CA ARG A 63 9.71 -5.57 -5.78
C ARG A 63 11.07 -5.34 -6.43
N ARG A 64 11.48 -6.17 -7.39
CA ARG A 64 12.74 -5.96 -8.13
C ARG A 64 12.76 -4.60 -8.82
N VAL A 65 11.66 -4.23 -9.46
CA VAL A 65 11.50 -2.94 -10.14
C VAL A 65 11.60 -1.79 -9.15
N VAL A 66 10.83 -1.84 -8.06
CA VAL A 66 10.89 -0.80 -7.02
C VAL A 66 12.30 -0.70 -6.46
N TRP A 67 13.01 -1.82 -6.25
CA TRP A 67 14.37 -1.80 -5.71
C TRP A 67 15.33 -1.11 -6.66
N THR A 68 15.25 -1.42 -7.96
CA THR A 68 16.00 -0.70 -9.00
C THR A 68 15.69 0.80 -8.95
N LEU A 69 14.42 1.18 -8.87
CA LEU A 69 14.04 2.59 -8.77
C LEU A 69 14.62 3.25 -7.51
N LEU A 70 14.60 2.56 -6.36
CA LEU A 70 15.18 3.07 -5.12
C LEU A 70 16.68 3.28 -5.22
N THR A 71 17.40 2.39 -5.92
CA THR A 71 18.85 2.57 -6.18
C THR A 71 19.15 3.75 -7.09
N LEU A 72 18.24 4.12 -7.99
CA LEU A 72 18.38 5.22 -8.94
C LEU A 72 17.93 6.58 -8.39
N ARG A 73 17.39 6.63 -7.17
CA ARG A 73 16.99 7.89 -6.54
C ARG A 73 18.22 8.79 -6.32
N PRO A 74 18.08 10.13 -6.40
CA PRO A 74 19.18 11.06 -6.11
C PRO A 74 19.82 10.84 -4.74
N ASN A 75 19.01 10.50 -3.72
CA ASN A 75 19.46 10.24 -2.35
C ASN A 75 19.94 8.79 -2.12
N GLY A 76 19.98 7.97 -3.18
CA GLY A 76 20.36 6.55 -3.13
C GLY A 76 19.31 5.64 -2.47
N PHE A 77 19.71 4.38 -2.25
CA PHE A 77 18.87 3.38 -1.57
C PHE A 77 18.71 3.75 -0.08
N PRO A 78 17.54 3.53 0.56
CA PRO A 78 17.27 3.96 1.93
C PRO A 78 17.92 2.98 2.94
N TRP A 79 19.24 3.05 3.03
CA TRP A 79 20.02 2.22 3.95
C TRP A 79 19.70 2.57 5.41
N MET A 80 19.44 1.56 6.23
CA MET A 80 19.21 1.76 7.65
C MET A 80 20.52 2.07 8.38
N SER A 81 20.46 2.90 9.41
CA SER A 81 21.56 3.08 10.35
C SER A 81 21.13 2.63 11.74
N VAL A 82 21.88 1.70 12.33
CA VAL A 82 21.61 1.14 13.66
C VAL A 82 22.84 1.39 14.53
N ALA A 83 22.65 2.07 15.66
CA ALA A 83 23.73 2.42 16.59
C ALA A 83 24.93 3.10 15.90
N GLY A 84 24.67 4.07 15.02
CA GLY A 84 25.70 4.81 14.28
C GLY A 84 26.34 4.04 13.12
N LYS A 85 25.99 2.76 12.91
CA LYS A 85 26.49 1.97 11.79
C LYS A 85 25.47 1.91 10.67
N ARG A 86 25.85 2.38 9.49
CA ARG A 86 25.06 2.22 8.27
C ARG A 86 25.14 0.76 7.79
N LEU A 87 23.98 0.18 7.52
CA LEU A 87 23.82 -1.16 6.96
C LEU A 87 23.61 -1.02 5.45
N ASP A 88 24.70 -0.99 4.70
CA ASP A 88 24.73 -0.78 3.24
C ASP A 88 24.90 -2.08 2.43
N LYS A 89 24.65 -3.22 3.09
CA LYS A 89 24.70 -4.56 2.51
C LYS A 89 23.42 -5.33 2.83
N TRP A 90 23.14 -6.34 2.03
CA TRP A 90 22.01 -7.25 2.25
C TRP A 90 22.27 -8.13 3.47
N VAL A 91 21.36 -8.08 4.44
CA VAL A 91 21.20 -9.11 5.45
C VAL A 91 19.87 -9.79 5.17
N ILE A 92 19.92 -11.05 4.73
CA ILE A 92 18.72 -11.86 4.58
C ILE A 92 18.45 -12.46 5.95
N VAL A 93 17.43 -11.94 6.63
CA VAL A 93 16.93 -12.53 7.87
C VAL A 93 15.79 -13.47 7.46
N ASP A 94 16.03 -14.77 7.57
CA ASP A 94 14.95 -15.74 7.53
C ASP A 94 14.24 -15.69 8.89
N VAL A 95 12.97 -15.32 8.88
CA VAL A 95 12.19 -15.09 10.08
C VAL A 95 11.03 -16.07 10.08
N ASP A 96 11.14 -17.14 10.86
CA ASP A 96 9.98 -17.91 11.29
C ASP A 96 9.33 -17.19 12.47
N ALA A 97 8.44 -16.23 12.16
CA ALA A 97 7.75 -15.43 13.17
C ALA A 97 6.27 -15.72 13.20
N THR A 98 5.76 -15.85 14.44
CA THR A 98 4.35 -15.71 14.74
C THR A 98 4.07 -14.26 15.16
N ILE A 99 3.09 -13.62 14.52
CA ILE A 99 2.68 -12.25 14.86
C ILE A 99 1.93 -12.29 16.20
N ILE A 100 2.57 -11.78 17.25
CA ILE A 100 1.94 -11.56 18.56
C ILE A 100 1.80 -10.07 18.83
N THR A 101 0.75 -9.67 19.55
CA THR A 101 0.61 -8.29 20.02
C THR A 101 1.55 -8.06 21.19
N SER A 102 2.59 -7.25 21.00
CA SER A 102 3.49 -6.80 22.08
C SER A 102 3.45 -5.28 22.19
N ALA A 103 3.21 -4.75 23.40
CA ALA A 103 3.37 -3.33 23.72
C ALA A 103 4.72 -3.11 24.41
N SER A 104 5.47 -2.09 23.97
CA SER A 104 6.71 -1.66 24.62
C SER A 104 6.54 -0.21 25.07
N LYS A 105 6.88 0.06 26.35
CA LYS A 105 6.87 1.42 26.94
C LYS A 105 8.24 2.11 26.89
N LYS A 106 9.20 1.56 26.14
CA LYS A 106 10.56 2.12 26.04
C LYS A 106 10.56 3.36 25.17
N ASP A 107 11.26 4.41 25.61
CA ASP A 107 11.55 5.59 24.79
C ASP A 107 12.32 5.19 23.53
N GLY A 108 11.93 5.74 22.38
CA GLY A 108 12.51 5.41 21.08
C GLY A 108 12.01 4.11 20.44
N ALA A 109 11.00 3.44 21.01
CA ALA A 109 10.33 2.34 20.32
C ALA A 109 9.59 2.87 19.07
N GLY A 110 10.19 2.68 17.89
CA GLY A 110 9.62 3.09 16.61
C GLY A 110 8.32 2.35 16.24
N ALA A 111 7.67 2.82 15.18
CA ALA A 111 6.48 2.24 14.58
C ALA A 111 6.56 0.69 14.53
N THR A 112 5.68 0.02 15.25
CA THR A 112 5.66 -1.45 15.34
C THR A 112 5.10 -2.06 14.06
N PHE A 113 5.24 -3.38 13.84
CA PHE A 113 4.58 -4.17 12.77
C PHE A 113 3.02 -4.06 12.71
N LYS A 114 2.41 -3.17 13.51
CA LYS A 114 0.99 -2.81 13.54
C LYS A 114 0.43 -2.36 12.18
N LYS A 115 1.29 -1.94 11.23
CA LYS A 115 0.87 -1.56 9.87
C LYS A 115 -0.01 -2.63 9.22
N THR A 116 0.31 -3.91 9.42
CA THR A 116 -0.42 -5.03 8.80
C THR A 116 -1.84 -5.20 9.36
N LYS A 117 -2.11 -4.79 10.60
CA LYS A 117 -3.47 -4.76 11.18
C LYS A 117 -4.31 -3.65 10.55
N ALA A 118 -3.71 -2.47 10.40
CA ALA A 118 -4.33 -1.34 9.71
C ALA A 118 -4.61 -1.70 8.23
N THR A 119 -3.73 -2.44 7.56
CA THR A 119 -3.93 -2.92 6.19
C THR A 119 -4.67 -4.26 6.11
N GLY A 120 -5.70 -4.47 6.94
CA GLY A 120 -6.70 -5.53 6.73
C GLY A 120 -6.56 -6.81 7.57
N LEU A 121 -5.47 -7.06 8.31
CA LEU A 121 -5.34 -8.31 9.11
C LEU A 121 -6.10 -8.30 10.45
N HIS A 122 -6.89 -7.28 10.75
CA HIS A 122 -7.70 -7.23 11.97
C HIS A 122 -8.97 -8.10 11.87
N ASN A 123 -9.47 -8.38 10.67
CA ASN A 123 -10.70 -9.14 10.44
C ASN A 123 -10.50 -10.64 10.19
N LEU A 124 -9.27 -11.15 10.39
CA LEU A 124 -9.02 -12.59 10.42
C LEU A 124 -9.29 -13.17 11.82
N PRO A 125 -9.73 -14.44 11.93
CA PRO A 125 -9.95 -15.40 10.85
C PRO A 125 -11.42 -15.50 10.37
N SER A 126 -11.59 -15.91 9.11
CA SER A 126 -12.81 -16.48 8.53
C SER A 126 -12.86 -18.00 8.73
N LYS A 127 -14.03 -18.61 8.51
CA LYS A 127 -14.27 -20.07 8.59
C LYS A 127 -13.53 -20.89 7.52
N SER A 128 -13.04 -20.24 6.45
CA SER A 128 -12.30 -20.89 5.36
C SER A 128 -10.82 -20.52 5.40
N TRP A 129 -9.96 -21.54 5.43
CA TRP A 129 -8.51 -21.37 5.38
C TRP A 129 -8.05 -20.70 4.09
N THR A 130 -8.63 -21.07 2.94
CA THR A 130 -8.31 -20.46 1.64
C THR A 130 -8.63 -18.97 1.63
N ILE A 131 -9.80 -18.58 2.17
CA ILE A 131 -10.17 -17.16 2.30
C ILE A 131 -9.18 -16.42 3.21
N ASN A 132 -8.75 -17.05 4.30
CA ASN A 132 -7.77 -16.43 5.20
C ASN A 132 -6.42 -16.18 4.50
N ARG A 133 -5.92 -17.17 3.74
CA ARG A 133 -4.67 -17.03 2.97
C ARG A 133 -4.77 -15.99 1.87
N SER A 134 -5.86 -15.99 1.10
CA SER A 134 -6.04 -15.05 -0.01
C SER A 134 -6.29 -13.62 0.48
N TRP A 135 -7.03 -13.44 1.58
CA TRP A 135 -7.17 -12.15 2.25
C TRP A 135 -5.83 -11.64 2.77
N MET A 136 -5.04 -12.49 3.44
CA MET A 136 -3.71 -12.13 3.90
C MET A 136 -2.79 -11.71 2.74
N ALA A 137 -2.88 -12.40 1.60
CA ALA A 137 -2.13 -12.03 0.41
C ALA A 137 -2.54 -10.65 -0.14
N ALA A 138 -3.84 -10.32 -0.12
CA ALA A 138 -4.34 -9.00 -0.51
C ALA A 138 -3.88 -7.90 0.47
N ALA A 139 -3.97 -8.16 1.78
CA ALA A 139 -3.48 -7.28 2.84
C ALA A 139 -1.97 -7.00 2.74
N ASN A 140 -1.16 -8.02 2.48
CA ASN A 140 0.28 -7.87 2.26
C ASN A 140 0.57 -7.06 0.99
N THR A 141 -0.22 -7.24 -0.06
CA THR A 141 -0.11 -6.43 -1.29
C THR A 141 -0.47 -4.97 -1.02
N ALA A 142 -1.49 -4.71 -0.20
CA ALA A 142 -1.85 -3.35 0.23
C ALA A 142 -0.71 -2.68 1.01
N ALA A 143 -0.09 -3.42 1.93
CA ALA A 143 1.06 -2.93 2.69
C ALA A 143 2.28 -2.66 1.79
N ASP A 144 2.55 -3.52 0.81
CA ASP A 144 3.60 -3.30 -0.20
C ASP A 144 3.34 -1.99 -0.97
N LEU A 145 2.10 -1.77 -1.44
CA LEU A 145 1.73 -0.56 -2.19
C LEU A 145 1.90 0.72 -1.36
N ASP A 146 1.45 0.72 -0.09
CA ASP A 146 1.65 1.86 0.81
C ASP A 146 3.14 2.15 1.06
N ALA A 147 3.91 1.10 1.36
CA ALA A 147 5.34 1.24 1.63
C ALA A 147 6.10 1.72 0.40
N TRP A 148 5.84 1.14 -0.77
CA TRP A 148 6.54 1.51 -2.00
C TRP A 148 6.18 2.92 -2.45
N LEU A 149 4.93 3.37 -2.27
CA LEU A 149 4.58 4.77 -2.52
C LEU A 149 5.45 5.70 -1.67
N ARG A 150 5.48 5.49 -0.34
CA ARG A 150 6.26 6.34 0.56
C ARG A 150 7.75 6.33 0.23
N LEU A 151 8.31 5.13 0.02
CA LEU A 151 9.72 4.97 -0.32
C LEU A 151 10.05 5.66 -1.65
N LEU A 152 9.21 5.57 -2.67
CA LEU A 152 9.52 6.16 -3.97
C LEU A 152 9.30 7.67 -3.98
N THR A 153 8.27 8.18 -3.31
CA THR A 153 7.75 9.52 -3.60
C THR A 153 7.72 10.48 -2.42
N LEU A 154 7.77 9.99 -1.17
CA LEU A 154 7.65 10.79 0.06
C LEU A 154 8.85 10.61 1.00
N HIS A 155 9.97 10.10 0.50
CA HIS A 155 11.12 9.68 1.29
C HIS A 155 11.89 10.82 1.98
N ASP A 156 11.68 12.06 1.56
CA ASP A 156 12.27 13.30 2.10
C ASP A 156 11.21 14.20 2.73
N GLN A 157 10.05 13.64 3.07
CA GLN A 157 8.98 14.32 3.79
C GLN A 157 8.96 13.76 5.21
N ASP A 158 9.51 14.49 6.18
CA ASP A 158 9.69 14.01 7.56
C ASP A 158 8.42 13.40 8.16
N ASP A 159 7.29 14.05 7.89
CA ASP A 159 5.96 13.72 8.39
C ASP A 159 5.28 12.52 7.67
N LEU A 160 5.86 12.05 6.57
CA LEU A 160 5.23 11.07 5.66
C LEU A 160 6.14 9.90 5.28
N ALA A 161 7.46 10.03 5.34
CA ALA A 161 8.41 8.99 4.97
C ALA A 161 8.18 7.70 5.81
N GLU A 162 8.03 7.87 7.12
CA GLU A 162 7.84 6.77 8.08
C GLU A 162 6.39 6.61 8.55
N ALA A 163 5.47 7.43 8.04
CA ALA A 163 4.08 7.52 8.48
C ALA A 163 3.39 6.16 8.59
N GLU A 164 2.55 6.05 9.63
CA GLU A 164 1.64 4.94 9.80
C GLU A 164 0.55 4.97 8.71
N PRO A 165 -0.04 3.81 8.33
CA PRO A 165 -1.09 3.76 7.31
C PRO A 165 -2.25 4.71 7.58
N GLN A 166 -2.63 4.91 8.86
CA GLN A 166 -3.68 5.84 9.22
C GLN A 166 -3.32 7.30 8.91
N THR A 167 -2.08 7.67 9.16
CA THR A 167 -1.53 8.99 8.82
C THR A 167 -1.52 9.18 7.30
N MET A 168 -1.11 8.15 6.54
CA MET A 168 -1.15 8.17 5.07
C MET A 168 -2.57 8.32 4.52
N ARG A 169 -3.54 7.61 5.10
CA ARG A 169 -4.95 7.70 4.71
C ARG A 169 -5.48 9.10 4.90
N LEU A 170 -5.32 9.65 6.09
CA LEU A 170 -5.80 10.99 6.40
C LEU A 170 -5.14 12.04 5.50
N ARG A 171 -3.81 12.02 5.39
CA ARG A 171 -3.05 13.12 4.80
C ARG A 171 -3.02 13.06 3.27
N ILE A 172 -2.90 11.86 2.70
CA ILE A 172 -2.66 11.66 1.26
C ILE A 172 -3.87 10.98 0.58
N TYR A 173 -4.35 9.85 1.09
CA TYR A 173 -5.32 9.04 0.33
C TYR A 173 -6.76 9.54 0.38
N HIS A 174 -7.17 10.18 1.48
CA HIS A 174 -8.52 10.70 1.71
C HIS A 174 -8.58 12.22 1.56
N GLN A 175 -7.62 12.81 0.86
CA GLN A 175 -7.60 14.25 0.60
C GLN A 175 -8.86 14.69 -0.17
N PRO A 176 -9.49 15.83 0.22
CA PRO A 176 -10.60 16.40 -0.53
C PRO A 176 -10.18 16.80 -1.95
N ALA A 177 -10.89 16.26 -2.95
CA ALA A 177 -10.65 16.57 -4.34
C ALA A 177 -11.93 16.48 -5.17
N ARG A 178 -12.01 17.30 -6.23
CA ARG A 178 -13.08 17.28 -7.22
C ARG A 178 -12.55 16.80 -8.56
N LEU A 179 -13.12 15.72 -9.09
CA LEU A 179 -12.86 15.31 -10.46
C LEU A 179 -13.65 16.21 -11.44
N ALA A 180 -12.94 16.98 -12.24
CA ALA A 180 -13.49 17.85 -13.27
C ALA A 180 -13.10 17.35 -14.67
N ARG A 181 -13.92 17.67 -15.67
CA ARG A 181 -13.62 17.43 -17.08
C ARG A 181 -13.60 18.76 -17.80
N HIS A 182 -12.52 19.04 -18.52
CA HIS A 182 -12.36 20.26 -19.31
C HIS A 182 -11.52 19.96 -20.55
N ALA A 183 -11.85 20.53 -21.70
CA ALA A 183 -11.08 20.38 -22.95
C ALA A 183 -10.65 18.93 -23.27
N ARG A 184 -11.58 17.97 -23.13
CA ARG A 184 -11.34 16.51 -23.34
C ARG A 184 -10.32 15.86 -22.38
N ARG A 185 -9.83 16.58 -21.37
CA ARG A 185 -8.95 16.07 -20.30
C ARG A 185 -9.70 15.96 -18.98
N ARG A 186 -9.27 15.03 -18.12
CA ARG A 186 -9.75 14.89 -16.73
C ARG A 186 -8.74 15.58 -15.82
N TYR A 187 -9.25 16.35 -14.86
CA TYR A 187 -8.46 17.08 -13.88
C TYR A 187 -8.94 16.68 -12.49
N LEU A 188 -8.01 16.32 -11.61
CA LEU A 188 -8.28 16.20 -10.19
C LEU A 188 -7.96 17.55 -9.54
N ARG A 189 -9.00 18.32 -9.19
CA ARG A 189 -8.84 19.61 -8.52
C ARG A 189 -8.74 19.38 -7.03
N LEU A 190 -7.59 19.69 -6.46
CA LEU A 190 -7.32 19.56 -5.03
C LEU A 190 -7.73 20.85 -4.30
N ASP A 191 -8.13 20.71 -3.04
CA ASP A 191 -8.34 21.87 -2.17
C ASP A 191 -6.98 22.48 -1.77
N PRO A 192 -6.67 23.74 -2.14
CA PRO A 192 -5.38 24.35 -1.81
C PRO A 192 -5.22 24.62 -0.31
N SER A 193 -6.30 24.63 0.48
CA SER A 193 -6.25 24.83 1.93
C SER A 193 -5.93 23.54 2.72
N TRP A 194 -5.99 22.38 2.06
CA TRP A 194 -5.63 21.12 2.70
C TRP A 194 -4.12 21.08 2.97
N PRO A 195 -3.67 20.86 4.24
CA PRO A 195 -2.26 21.05 4.60
C PRO A 195 -1.25 20.19 3.84
N TRP A 196 -1.68 19.06 3.28
CA TRP A 196 -0.82 18.09 2.59
C TRP A 196 -1.00 18.09 1.07
N THR A 197 -1.66 19.09 0.49
CA THR A 197 -1.84 19.20 -0.97
C THR A 197 -0.51 19.20 -1.72
N ASP A 198 0.48 19.95 -1.23
CA ASP A 198 1.79 20.00 -1.88
C ASP A 198 2.51 18.65 -1.82
N ALA A 199 2.39 17.93 -0.69
CA ALA A 199 2.94 16.59 -0.56
C ALA A 199 2.25 15.59 -1.52
N PHE A 200 0.94 15.68 -1.71
CA PHE A 200 0.22 14.88 -2.70
C PHE A 200 0.68 15.20 -4.13
N VAL A 201 0.77 16.48 -4.49
CA VAL A 201 1.21 16.91 -5.83
C VAL A 201 2.65 16.48 -6.09
N LEU A 202 3.53 16.63 -5.10
CA LEU A 202 4.91 16.13 -5.14
C LEU A 202 4.93 14.62 -5.39
N ALA A 203 4.16 13.86 -4.62
CA ALA A 203 4.10 12.41 -4.76
C ALA A 203 3.60 11.99 -6.15
N TRP A 204 2.55 12.65 -6.64
CA TRP A 204 1.99 12.42 -7.97
C TRP A 204 3.01 12.72 -9.09
N ASN A 205 3.69 13.86 -9.01
CA ASN A 205 4.70 14.26 -10.00
C ASN A 205 5.87 13.28 -10.01
N ARG A 206 6.36 12.87 -8.83
CA ARG A 206 7.42 11.86 -8.72
C ARG A 206 6.99 10.51 -9.28
N LEU A 207 5.77 10.06 -8.97
CA LEU A 207 5.25 8.78 -9.46
C LEU A 207 5.09 8.77 -10.98
N THR A 208 4.60 9.86 -11.55
CA THR A 208 4.39 10.01 -13.01
C THR A 208 5.69 10.26 -13.78
N ALA A 209 6.75 10.70 -13.10
CA ALA A 209 8.10 10.82 -13.65
C ALA A 209 8.93 9.52 -13.53
N LEU A 210 8.42 8.47 -12.85
CA LEU A 210 9.13 7.20 -12.79
C LEU A 210 9.32 6.63 -14.20
N PRO A 211 10.51 6.11 -14.51
CA PRO A 211 10.77 5.52 -15.82
C PRO A 211 9.83 4.34 -16.05
N GLN A 212 9.29 4.26 -17.27
CA GLN A 212 8.44 3.14 -17.63
C GLN A 212 9.25 1.85 -17.52
N THR A 213 8.74 0.94 -16.73
CA THR A 213 9.39 -0.36 -16.53
C THR A 213 9.09 -1.23 -17.75
N THR A 214 10.13 -1.63 -18.48
CA THR A 214 10.05 -2.63 -19.56
C THR A 214 9.91 -4.04 -18.98
#